data_AF-A0A8D1P405-F1
#
_entry.id   AF-A0A8D1P405-F1
#
_cell.length_a   1.000
_cell.length_b   1.000
_cell.length_c   1.000
_cell.angle_alpha   90.00
_cell.angle_beta   90.00
_cell.angle_gamma   90.00
#
_symmetry.space_group_name_H-M   'P 1'
#
loop_
_entity.id
_entity.type
_entity.pdbx_description
1 polymer ?
#
loop_
_entity_poly.entity_id
_entity_poly.type
_entity_poly.pdbx_seq_one_letter_code
_entity_poly.pdbx_strand_id
1 'polypeptide(L)'
;MLRQIIGQAEKHPSLIPPLCMSCAALYVTCLALFNPDVSWDRKTNPEPWKKPGPHDPYKFFARKVDYSKLKKEGPDFERKCFTIKLLRMKVFLKPSAQFST
;
A
#
# COMPACT_ATOMS: atom_id res chain seq x y z
N MET A 1 -21.23 -20.67 -17.75
CA MET A 1 -19.83 -21.08 -17.99
C MET A 1 -19.11 -21.46 -16.70
N LEU A 2 -18.64 -20.54 -15.84
CA LEU A 2 -17.91 -20.91 -14.60
C LEU A 2 -18.70 -21.83 -13.65
N ARG A 3 -19.99 -21.56 -13.43
CA ARG A 3 -20.86 -22.41 -12.61
C ARG A 3 -21.01 -23.84 -13.14
N GLN A 4 -20.95 -24.02 -14.47
CA GLN A 4 -21.05 -25.34 -15.08
C GLN A 4 -19.74 -26.11 -14.89
N ILE A 5 -18.59 -25.44 -14.97
CA ILE A 5 -17.27 -26.04 -14.70
C ILE A 5 -17.17 -26.51 -13.25
N ILE A 6 -17.66 -25.70 -12.30
CA ILE A 6 -17.70 -26.07 -10.87
C ILE A 6 -18.61 -27.28 -10.65
N GLY A 7 -19.81 -27.30 -11.23
CA GLY A 7 -20.72 -28.44 -11.13
C GLY A 7 -20.23 -29.72 -11.81
N GLN A 8 -19.28 -29.64 -12.76
CA GLN A 8 -18.61 -30.80 -13.36
C GLN A 8 -17.45 -31.30 -12.48
N ALA A 9 -16.71 -30.38 -11.85
CA ALA A 9 -15.64 -30.71 -10.92
C ALA A 9 -16.17 -31.40 -9.64
N GLU A 10 -17.36 -31.04 -9.17
CA GLU A 10 -18.03 -31.71 -8.04
C GLU A 10 -18.45 -33.16 -8.37
N LYS A 11 -18.82 -33.43 -9.63
CA LYS A 11 -19.25 -34.77 -10.08
C LYS A 11 -18.08 -35.72 -10.35
N HIS A 12 -16.92 -35.18 -10.71
CA HIS A 12 -15.74 -35.96 -11.08
C HIS A 12 -14.50 -35.46 -10.31
N PRO A 13 -14.17 -36.09 -9.17
CA PRO A 13 -13.06 -35.66 -8.30
C PRO A 13 -11.68 -35.65 -8.99
N SER A 14 -11.52 -36.42 -10.06
CA SER A 14 -10.29 -36.47 -10.87
C SER A 14 -10.00 -35.18 -11.66
N LEU A 15 -10.99 -34.29 -11.82
CA LEU A 15 -10.83 -32.99 -12.46
C LEU A 15 -10.30 -31.90 -11.49
N ILE A 16 -10.31 -32.15 -10.18
CA ILE A 16 -9.86 -31.19 -9.15
C ILE A 16 -8.35 -30.94 -9.23
N PRO A 17 -7.47 -31.96 -9.33
CA PRO A 17 -6.03 -31.73 -9.44
C PRO A 17 -5.60 -30.85 -10.64
N PRO A 18 -6.06 -31.07 -11.88
CA PRO A 18 -5.68 -30.21 -13.01
C PRO A 18 -6.26 -28.79 -12.94
N LEU A 19 -7.42 -28.59 -12.30
CA LEU A 19 -7.97 -27.25 -12.03
C LEU A 19 -7.11 -26.45 -11.06
N CYS A 20 -6.50 -27.11 -10.06
CA CYS A 20 -5.61 -26.47 -9.10
C CYS A 20 -4.28 -26.01 -9.74
N MET A 21 -3.72 -26.82 -10.65
CA MET A 21 -2.44 -26.51 -11.30
C MET A 21 -2.51 -25.34 -12.30
N SER A 22 -3.69 -25.05 -12.84
CA SER A 22 -3.93 -23.93 -13.77
C SER A 22 -4.28 -22.61 -13.06
N CYS A 23 -4.27 -22.58 -11.72
CA CYS A 23 -4.57 -21.39 -10.92
C CYS A 23 -3.53 -20.25 -11.01
N ALA A 24 -2.52 -20.31 -11.88
CA ALA A 24 -1.54 -19.22 -12.02
C ALA A 24 -2.21 -17.87 -12.31
N ALA A 25 -3.22 -17.85 -13.18
CA ALA A 25 -3.99 -16.63 -13.47
C ALA A 25 -4.80 -16.14 -12.25
N LEU A 26 -5.34 -17.07 -11.46
CA LEU A 26 -6.04 -16.76 -10.21
C LEU A 26 -5.08 -16.20 -9.16
N TYR A 27 -3.86 -16.75 -9.06
CA TYR A 27 -2.83 -16.26 -8.15
C TYR A 27 -2.39 -14.83 -8.50
N VAL A 28 -2.15 -14.54 -9.78
CA VAL A 28 -1.82 -13.18 -10.24
C VAL A 28 -2.98 -12.22 -10.00
N THR A 29 -4.23 -12.66 -10.19
CA THR A 29 -5.42 -11.84 -9.89
C THR A 29 -5.53 -11.54 -8.39
N CYS A 30 -5.30 -12.53 -7.54
CA CYS A 30 -5.26 -12.33 -6.08
C CYS A 30 -4.13 -11.37 -5.68
N LEU A 31 -2.94 -11.49 -6.25
CA LEU A 31 -1.84 -10.53 -6.02
C LEU A 31 -2.21 -9.13 -6.48
N ALA A 32 -2.83 -8.97 -7.64
CA ALA A 32 -3.23 -7.67 -8.17
C ALA A 32 -4.29 -6.96 -7.30
N LEU A 33 -5.15 -7.72 -6.60
CA LEU A 33 -6.24 -7.17 -5.80
C LEU A 33 -5.89 -7.01 -4.31
N PHE A 34 -5.12 -7.93 -3.74
CA PHE A 34 -4.86 -7.99 -2.29
C PHE A 34 -3.47 -7.54 -1.88
N ASN A 35 -2.58 -7.21 -2.83
CA ASN A 35 -1.26 -6.70 -2.49
C ASN A 35 -1.35 -5.23 -2.00
N PRO A 36 -0.93 -4.90 -0.77
CA PRO A 36 -0.97 -3.53 -0.24
C PRO A 36 -0.13 -2.53 -1.05
N ASP A 37 0.84 -3.00 -1.84
CA ASP A 37 1.66 -2.16 -2.72
C ASP A 37 0.98 -1.80 -4.04
N VAL A 38 -0.10 -2.48 -4.42
CA VAL A 38 -0.81 -2.24 -5.66
C VAL A 38 -2.01 -1.33 -5.38
N SER A 39 -1.92 -0.08 -5.83
CA SER A 39 -3.02 0.88 -5.73
C SER A 39 -3.68 1.09 -7.09
N TRP A 40 -4.98 0.78 -7.16
CA TRP A 40 -5.82 1.10 -8.32
C TRP A 40 -6.42 2.51 -8.28
N ASP A 41 -6.24 3.21 -7.15
CA ASP A 41 -6.80 4.51 -6.91
C ASP A 41 -5.89 5.62 -7.44
N ARG A 42 -6.18 6.06 -8.67
CA ARG A 42 -5.41 7.12 -9.37
C ARG A 42 -5.86 8.54 -9.03
N LYS A 43 -7.07 8.73 -8.47
CA LYS A 43 -7.69 10.05 -8.33
C LYS A 43 -7.66 10.57 -6.90
N THR A 44 -7.88 9.70 -5.92
CA THR A 44 -7.93 10.11 -4.50
C THR A 44 -6.62 9.87 -3.75
N ASN A 45 -5.62 9.26 -4.39
CA ASN A 45 -4.32 9.01 -3.79
C ASN A 45 -3.17 9.17 -4.81
N PRO A 46 -2.73 10.42 -5.09
CA PRO A 46 -1.67 10.66 -6.08
C PRO A 46 -0.32 10.03 -5.70
N GLU A 47 -0.11 9.69 -4.42
CA GLU A 47 1.07 9.00 -3.92
C GLU A 47 0.67 7.67 -3.26
N PRO A 48 0.80 6.51 -3.95
CA PRO A 48 0.33 5.20 -3.49
C PRO A 48 0.77 4.82 -2.07
N TRP A 49 2.00 5.17 -1.70
CA TRP A 49 2.64 4.89 -0.42
C TRP A 49 2.10 5.71 0.76
N LYS A 50 1.15 6.63 0.57
CA LYS A 50 0.54 7.38 1.68
C LYS A 50 -0.60 6.65 2.39
N LYS A 51 -1.16 5.62 1.78
CA LYS A 51 -2.28 4.85 2.34
C LYS A 51 -1.90 3.88 3.46
N PRO A 52 -0.81 3.10 3.36
CA PRO A 52 -0.48 2.11 4.37
C PRO A 52 -0.18 2.78 5.72
N GLY A 53 -1.04 2.54 6.71
CA GLY A 53 -0.85 2.96 8.08
C GLY A 53 0.08 2.01 8.84
N PRO A 54 0.58 2.42 10.03
CA PRO A 54 1.43 1.57 10.88
C PRO A 54 0.72 0.30 11.41
N HIS A 55 -0.60 0.24 11.28
CA HIS A 55 -1.42 -0.91 11.69
C HIS A 55 -1.79 -1.83 10.53
N ASP A 56 -1.50 -1.43 9.29
CA ASP A 56 -1.83 -2.25 8.13
C ASP A 56 -0.76 -3.35 7.96
N PRO A 57 -1.15 -4.64 8.00
CA PRO A 57 -0.19 -5.73 7.86
C PRO A 57 0.37 -5.76 6.44
N TYR A 58 1.66 -5.46 6.31
CA TYR A 58 2.36 -5.45 5.01
C TYR A 58 2.53 -6.85 4.41
N LYS A 59 2.55 -7.90 5.24
CA LYS A 59 2.70 -9.29 4.82
C LYS A 59 1.58 -10.13 5.41
N PHE A 60 1.09 -11.11 4.65
CA PHE A 60 0.13 -12.14 5.11
C PHE A 60 0.68 -13.07 6.22
N PHE A 61 1.81 -12.72 6.84
CA PHE A 61 2.33 -13.42 8.01
C PHE A 61 1.55 -12.97 9.24
N ALA A 62 0.61 -13.80 9.67
CA ALA A 62 -0.10 -13.68 10.94
C ALA A 62 0.83 -13.95 12.14
N ARG A 63 1.87 -13.12 12.31
CA ARG A 63 2.56 -13.04 13.61
C ARG A 63 1.64 -12.24 14.54
N LYS A 64 1.44 -12.70 15.78
CA LYS A 64 0.80 -11.92 16.85
C LYS A 64 1.65 -10.68 17.12
N VAL A 65 1.46 -9.62 16.35
CA VAL A 65 2.03 -8.31 16.62
C VAL A 65 0.95 -7.51 17.34
N ASP A 66 1.27 -7.00 18.52
CA ASP A 66 0.37 -6.12 19.27
C ASP A 66 0.33 -4.75 18.59
N TYR A 67 -0.54 -4.62 17.59
CA TYR A 67 -0.72 -3.37 16.84
C TYR A 67 -1.11 -2.18 17.73
N SER A 68 -1.68 -2.42 18.92
CA SER A 68 -1.99 -1.37 19.90
C SER A 68 -0.79 -0.58 20.43
N LYS A 69 0.43 -1.14 20.28
CA LYS A 69 1.68 -0.51 20.74
C LYS A 69 2.44 0.20 19.61
N LEU A 70 2.06 -0.02 18.35
CA LEU A 70 2.72 0.57 17.18
C LEU A 70 2.26 2.02 16.98
N LYS A 71 3.14 2.98 17.27
CA LYS A 71 2.94 4.39 16.96
C LYS A 71 3.74 4.77 15.72
N LYS A 72 3.19 5.66 14.88
CA LYS A 72 3.93 6.27 13.78
C LYS A 72 4.97 7.23 14.36
N GLU A 73 6.25 6.85 14.36
CA GLU A 73 7.34 7.65 14.96
C GLU A 73 7.75 8.89 14.15
N GLY A 74 7.07 9.20 13.04
CA GLY A 74 7.46 10.27 12.13
C GLY A 74 6.32 11.24 11.77
N PRO A 75 6.64 12.52 11.50
CA PRO A 75 5.67 13.45 10.96
C PRO A 75 5.22 13.01 9.57
N ASP A 76 3.95 13.24 9.26
CA ASP A 76 3.36 12.95 7.96
C ASP A 76 4.18 13.61 6.84
N PHE A 77 4.27 12.93 5.69
CA PHE A 77 5.05 13.38 4.55
C PHE A 77 4.69 14.82 4.12
N GLU A 78 3.41 15.20 4.23
CA GLU A 78 2.94 16.56 3.91
C GLU A 78 3.50 17.61 4.88
N ARG A 79 3.55 17.29 6.17
CA ARG A 79 4.17 18.18 7.16
C ARG A 79 5.67 18.31 6.93
N LYS A 80 6.38 17.25 6.51
CA LYS A 80 7.81 17.34 6.15
C LYS A 80 8.04 18.25 4.94
N CYS A 81 7.27 18.08 3.86
CA CYS A 81 7.44 18.92 2.66
C CYS A 81 7.10 20.38 2.96
N PHE A 82 6.05 20.62 3.77
CA PHE A 82 5.69 21.95 4.21
C PHE A 82 6.75 22.58 5.10
N THR A 83 7.29 21.87 6.10
CA THR A 83 8.36 22.39 6.97
C THR A 83 9.66 22.63 6.23
N ILE A 84 10.03 21.78 5.25
CA ILE A 84 11.20 22.02 4.39
C ILE A 84 11.00 23.26 3.52
N LYS A 85 9.81 23.46 2.94
CA LYS A 85 9.48 24.69 2.20
C LYS A 85 9.53 25.92 3.12
N LEU A 86 8.97 25.83 4.32
CA LEU A 86 8.97 26.91 5.32
C LEU A 86 10.38 27.23 5.82
N LEU A 87 11.21 26.22 6.08
CA LEU A 87 12.62 26.37 6.43
C LEU A 87 13.40 27.02 5.29
N ARG A 88 13.19 26.56 4.05
CA ARG A 88 13.82 27.15 2.86
C ARG A 88 13.41 28.61 2.66
N MET A 89 12.14 28.94 2.86
CA MET A 89 11.65 30.33 2.80
C MET A 89 12.18 31.19 3.95
N LYS A 90 12.27 30.65 5.17
CA LYS A 90 12.86 31.36 6.32
C LYS A 90 14.36 31.60 6.19
N VAL A 91 15.09 30.68 5.55
CA VAL A 91 16.51 30.87 5.20
C VAL A 91 16.67 31.97 4.14
N PHE A 92 15.74 32.07 3.20
CA PHE A 92 15.77 33.09 2.13
C PHE A 92 15.26 34.48 2.57
N LEU A 93 14.42 34.54 3.61
CA LEU A 93 13.91 35.78 4.21
C LEU A 93 14.76 36.30 5.36
N LYS A 94 15.98 35.78 5.57
CA LYS A 94 16.91 36.39 6.54
C LYS A 94 17.26 37.80 6.03
N PRO A 95 16.81 38.88 6.68
CA PRO A 95 16.99 40.21 6.16
C PRO A 95 18.49 40.52 6.15
N SER A 96 19.00 40.86 4.98
CA SER A 96 20.25 41.58 4.80
C SER A 96 20.12 42.97 5.44
N ALA A 97 20.12 43.00 6.77
CA ALA A 97 20.12 44.21 7.59
C ALA A 97 21.47 44.35 8.29
N GLN A 98 22.58 44.17 7.57
CA GLN A 98 23.94 44.52 8.01
C GLN A 98 24.83 44.79 6.79
N PHE A 99 24.55 45.85 6.03
CA PHE A 99 25.59 46.50 5.22
C PHE A 99 25.14 47.92 4.85
N SER A 100 25.20 48.82 5.83
CA SER A 100 25.15 50.26 5.63
C SER A 100 26.03 50.87 6.72
N THR A 101 27.32 50.94 6.42
CA THR A 101 28.29 51.86 7.03
C THR A 101 28.93 52.64 5.91
#